data_AF-G4ZUH8-F1
#
_entry.id   AF-G4ZUH8-F1
#
_cell.length_a   1.000
_cell.length_b   1.000
_cell.length_c   1.000
_cell.angle_alpha   90.00
_cell.angle_beta   90.00
_cell.angle_gamma   90.00
#
_symmetry.space_group_name_H-M   'P 1'
#
loop_
_entity.id
_entity.type
_entity.pdbx_description
1 polymer ?
#
loop_
_entity_poly.entity_id
_entity_poly.type
_entity_poly.pdbx_seq_one_letter_code
_entity_poly.pdbx_strand_id
1 'polypeptide(L)'
;MGPPAGPTCYSCVYVPPEPSKNVARMQQLNRDNGAPEPFVSKVPVLVELFSGEHDPNVSTEAWAYKQTTFAAAIFLYAAQVHGLATCPMEGLDQAKVKQALGIPDRYSIPVVVALGHVNPEAKPAKPSVRFPPSEIFFDGKFGQSLKKFFDEK
;
A
#
# COMPACT_ATOMS: atom_id res chain seq x y z
N MET A 1 5.03 23.78 -27.36
CA MET A 1 4.46 22.44 -27.57
C MET A 1 4.98 21.55 -26.45
N GLY A 2 4.14 21.20 -25.47
CA GLY A 2 4.50 20.15 -24.51
C GLY A 2 4.60 18.80 -25.22
N PRO A 3 5.36 17.84 -24.69
CA PRO A 3 5.41 16.50 -25.27
C PRO A 3 3.99 15.91 -25.32
N PRO A 4 3.66 15.11 -26.35
CA PRO A 4 2.38 14.41 -26.42
C PRO A 4 2.20 13.55 -25.17
N ALA A 5 0.97 13.46 -24.67
CA ALA A 5 0.62 12.57 -23.56
C ALA A 5 1.07 11.14 -23.91
N GLY A 6 2.19 10.71 -23.33
CA GLY A 6 2.70 9.35 -23.47
C GLY A 6 1.70 8.34 -22.89
N PRO A 7 1.86 7.04 -23.20
CA PRO A 7 0.95 6.01 -22.71
C PRO A 7 0.88 6.04 -21.18
N THR A 8 -0.31 6.21 -20.63
CA THR A 8 -0.58 6.00 -19.20
C THR A 8 -0.30 4.53 -18.89
N CYS A 9 0.74 4.27 -18.10
CA CYS A 9 1.01 2.94 -17.59
C CYS A 9 0.18 2.72 -16.32
N TYR A 10 -0.43 1.54 -16.20
CA TYR A 10 -1.11 1.14 -14.98
C TYR A 10 -0.24 0.11 -14.26
N SER A 11 0.11 0.39 -13.01
CA SER A 11 0.75 -0.57 -12.11
C SER A 11 -0.26 -1.00 -11.07
N CYS A 12 -0.37 -2.31 -10.84
CA CYS A 12 -1.26 -2.85 -9.84
C CYS A 12 -0.45 -3.52 -8.74
N VAL A 13 -0.83 -3.26 -7.49
CA VAL A 13 -0.18 -3.88 -6.33
C VAL A 13 -1.11 -4.93 -5.78
N TYR A 14 -0.66 -6.19 -5.81
CA TYR A 14 -1.43 -7.35 -5.38
C TYR A 14 -0.88 -7.90 -4.08
N VAL A 15 -1.76 -8.38 -3.20
CA VAL A 15 -1.34 -9.12 -2.02
C VAL A 15 -2.19 -10.37 -1.83
N PRO A 16 -1.57 -11.51 -1.45
CA PRO A 16 -2.30 -12.72 -1.12
C PRO A 16 -2.88 -12.62 0.30
N PRO A 17 -4.18 -12.94 0.52
CA PRO A 17 -4.82 -13.02 1.83
C PRO A 17 -4.49 -14.34 2.56
N GLU A 18 -3.69 -15.22 1.96
CA GLU A 18 -3.18 -16.46 2.58
C GLU A 18 -1.64 -16.40 2.67
N PRO A 19 -1.06 -15.63 3.63
CA PRO A 19 0.38 -15.47 3.72
C PRO A 19 1.14 -16.76 4.09
N SER A 20 0.50 -17.73 4.75
CA SER A 20 1.04 -19.05 5.10
C SER A 20 1.64 -19.79 3.90
N LYS A 21 0.97 -19.70 2.74
CA LYS A 21 1.43 -20.31 1.47
C LYS A 21 2.76 -19.72 0.95
N ASN A 22 3.23 -18.60 1.51
CA ASN A 22 4.52 -17.99 1.17
C ASN A 22 5.63 -18.30 2.18
N VAL A 23 5.31 -18.92 3.32
CA VAL A 23 6.26 -19.14 4.43
C VAL A 23 7.51 -19.89 3.98
N ALA A 24 7.35 -20.96 3.19
CA ALA A 24 8.50 -21.72 2.68
C ALA A 24 9.44 -20.84 1.85
N ARG A 25 8.87 -19.97 1.00
CA ARG A 25 9.65 -19.01 0.21
C ARG A 25 10.31 -17.96 1.09
N MET A 26 9.60 -17.44 2.10
CA MET A 26 10.15 -16.48 3.06
C MET A 26 11.31 -17.08 3.85
N GLN A 27 11.18 -18.32 4.32
CA GLN A 27 12.26 -19.01 5.02
C GLN A 27 13.49 -19.19 4.14
N GLN A 28 13.29 -19.55 2.87
CA GLN A 28 14.39 -19.64 1.92
C GLN A 28 15.08 -18.30 1.71
N LEU A 29 14.33 -17.23 1.45
CA LEU A 29 14.88 -15.88 1.26
C LEU A 29 15.66 -15.40 2.50
N ASN A 30 15.19 -15.73 3.70
CA ASN A 30 15.89 -15.39 4.93
C ASN A 30 17.20 -16.18 5.08
N ARG A 31 17.22 -17.47 4.74
CA ARG A 31 18.46 -18.26 4.70
C ARG A 31 19.44 -17.70 3.67
N ASP A 32 18.97 -17.37 2.47
CA ASP A 32 19.79 -16.80 1.40
C ASP A 32 20.40 -15.45 1.82
N ASN A 33 19.69 -14.69 2.66
CA ASN A 33 20.16 -13.43 3.26
C ASN A 33 21.05 -13.62 4.50
N GLY A 34 21.42 -14.87 4.86
CA GLY A 34 22.28 -15.18 6.00
C GLY A 34 21.61 -15.09 7.37
N ALA A 35 20.27 -15.13 7.44
CA ALA A 35 19.56 -15.14 8.72
C ALA A 35 19.85 -16.41 9.52
N PRO A 36 19.98 -16.33 10.86
CA PRO A 36 20.26 -17.49 11.69
C PRO A 36 19.05 -18.43 11.75
N GLU A 37 19.28 -19.74 11.73
CA GLU A 37 18.21 -20.76 11.70
C GLU A 37 17.16 -20.63 12.84
N PRO A 38 17.52 -20.24 14.08
CA PRO A 38 16.52 -19.97 15.14
C PRO A 38 15.52 -18.85 14.81
N PHE A 39 15.85 -17.94 13.90
CA PHE A 39 14.91 -16.93 13.39
C PHE A 39 14.06 -17.53 12.27
N VAL A 40 14.68 -18.23 11.32
CA VAL A 40 14.01 -18.85 10.16
C VAL A 40 12.93 -19.84 10.62
N SER A 41 13.20 -20.62 11.66
CA SER A 41 12.24 -21.57 12.25
C SER A 41 11.03 -20.89 12.90
N LYS A 42 11.15 -19.61 13.29
CA LYS A 42 10.05 -18.82 13.88
C LYS A 42 9.21 -18.07 12.84
N VAL A 43 9.67 -17.96 11.59
CA VAL A 43 8.92 -17.28 10.50
C VAL A 43 7.46 -17.73 10.40
N PRO A 44 7.10 -19.03 10.46
CA PRO A 44 5.70 -19.45 10.39
C PRO A 44 4.85 -18.84 11.51
N VAL A 45 5.36 -18.87 12.75
CA VAL A 45 4.67 -18.33 13.94
C VAL A 45 4.53 -16.81 13.85
N LEU A 46 5.56 -16.12 13.35
CA LEU A 46 5.52 -14.67 13.17
C LEU A 46 4.49 -14.27 12.12
N VAL A 47 4.45 -14.97 10.99
CA VAL A 47 3.47 -14.70 9.93
C VAL A 47 2.06 -14.83 10.47
N GLU A 48 1.74 -15.94 11.15
CA GLU A 48 0.44 -16.17 11.78
C GLU A 48 0.09 -15.06 12.78
N LEU A 49 1.01 -14.72 13.68
CA LEU A 49 0.80 -13.73 14.73
C LEU A 49 0.45 -12.34 14.16
N PHE A 50 1.10 -11.93 13.07
CA PHE A 50 0.88 -10.60 12.50
C PHE A 50 -0.27 -10.56 11.51
N SER A 51 -0.48 -11.62 10.73
CA SER A 51 -1.52 -11.67 9.72
C SER A 51 -2.90 -11.98 10.30
N GLY A 52 -2.94 -12.64 11.47
CA GLY A 52 -4.17 -13.22 12.02
C GLY A 52 -4.79 -14.24 11.08
N GLU A 53 -3.99 -14.86 10.19
CA GLU A 53 -4.46 -15.99 9.38
C GLU A 53 -5.00 -17.06 10.33
N HIS A 54 -6.18 -17.60 10.00
CA HIS A 54 -6.95 -18.54 10.84
C HIS A 54 -7.59 -17.97 12.13
N ASP A 55 -7.43 -16.70 12.48
CA ASP A 55 -8.21 -16.08 13.57
C ASP A 55 -9.58 -15.61 13.06
N PRO A 56 -10.71 -16.15 13.58
CA PRO A 56 -12.04 -15.76 13.12
C PRO A 56 -12.40 -14.30 13.44
N ASN A 57 -11.66 -13.62 14.32
CA ASN A 57 -11.90 -12.23 14.71
C ASN A 57 -11.02 -11.23 13.94
N VAL A 58 -10.06 -11.71 13.13
CA VAL A 58 -9.12 -10.86 12.41
C VAL A 58 -9.23 -11.12 10.91
N SER A 59 -9.43 -10.05 10.14
CA SER A 59 -9.42 -10.15 8.68
C SER A 59 -7.98 -10.12 8.17
N THR A 60 -7.48 -11.28 7.74
CA THR A 60 -6.18 -11.40 7.04
C THR A 60 -6.14 -10.54 5.78
N GLU A 61 -7.28 -10.37 5.09
CA GLU A 61 -7.39 -9.46 3.95
C GLU A 61 -7.17 -8.00 4.35
N ALA A 62 -7.79 -7.53 5.44
CA ALA A 62 -7.60 -6.16 5.92
C ALA A 62 -6.15 -5.91 6.36
N TRP A 63 -5.50 -6.90 6.99
CA TRP A 63 -4.07 -6.84 7.28
C TRP A 63 -3.25 -6.73 5.99
N ALA A 64 -3.50 -7.61 5.02
CA ALA A 64 -2.83 -7.63 3.72
C ALA A 64 -2.94 -6.27 3.02
N TYR A 65 -4.13 -5.67 2.96
CA TYR A 65 -4.37 -4.37 2.34
C TYR A 65 -3.56 -3.25 3.00
N LYS A 66 -3.45 -3.26 4.33
CA LYS A 66 -2.62 -2.29 5.07
C LYS A 66 -1.15 -2.41 4.68
N GLN A 67 -0.62 -3.64 4.60
CA GLN A 67 0.76 -3.88 4.15
C GLN A 67 0.96 -3.40 2.71
N THR A 68 0.00 -3.67 1.81
CA THR A 68 0.03 -3.20 0.42
C THR A 68 0.10 -1.69 0.33
N THR A 69 -0.64 -0.98 1.19
CA THR A 69 -0.73 0.47 1.18
C THR A 69 0.62 1.12 1.45
N PHE A 70 1.47 0.53 2.29
CA PHE A 70 2.84 1.02 2.50
C PHE A 70 3.68 0.93 1.23
N ALA A 71 3.64 -0.21 0.53
CA ALA A 71 4.34 -0.39 -0.73
C ALA A 71 3.81 0.57 -1.82
N ALA A 72 2.49 0.72 -1.92
CA ALA A 72 1.85 1.65 -2.84
C ALA A 72 2.28 3.09 -2.55
N ALA A 73 2.28 3.53 -1.28
CA ALA A 73 2.72 4.87 -0.90
C ALA A 73 4.20 5.13 -1.29
N ILE A 74 5.09 4.17 -1.06
CA ILE A 74 6.49 4.26 -1.49
C ILE A 74 6.58 4.43 -3.01
N PHE A 75 5.80 3.66 -3.77
CA PHE A 75 5.73 3.80 -5.23
C PHE A 75 5.24 5.19 -5.66
N LEU A 76 4.20 5.73 -5.03
CA LEU A 76 3.69 7.08 -5.32
C LEU A 76 4.77 8.15 -5.08
N TYR A 77 5.51 8.07 -3.97
CA TYR A 77 6.61 8.99 -3.69
C TYR A 77 7.77 8.83 -4.67
N ALA A 78 8.13 7.59 -5.01
CA ALA A 78 9.17 7.31 -6.00
C ALA A 78 8.79 7.90 -7.38
N ALA A 79 7.57 7.68 -7.85
CA ALA A 79 7.08 8.25 -9.09
C ALA A 79 7.17 9.79 -9.10
N GLN A 80 6.75 10.43 -8.00
CA GLN A 80 6.80 11.89 -7.86
C GLN A 80 8.22 12.44 -7.95
N VAL A 81 9.21 11.83 -7.27
CA VAL A 81 10.61 12.29 -7.35
C VAL A 81 11.23 12.08 -8.75
N HIS A 82 10.68 11.15 -9.52
CA HIS A 82 11.05 10.91 -10.92
C HIS A 82 10.25 11.77 -11.92
N GLY A 83 9.47 12.75 -11.45
CA GLY A 83 8.74 13.69 -12.33
C GLY A 83 7.50 13.08 -12.99
N LEU A 84 6.97 12.00 -12.43
CA LEU A 84 5.73 11.36 -12.87
C LEU A 84 4.57 11.73 -11.95
N ALA A 85 3.38 11.86 -12.53
CA ALA A 85 2.13 11.97 -11.80
C ALA A 85 1.50 10.59 -11.60
N THR A 86 0.82 10.43 -10.46
CA THR A 86 0.14 9.21 -10.08
C THR A 86 -1.29 9.46 -9.64
N CYS A 87 -2.19 8.51 -9.91
CA CYS A 87 -3.55 8.48 -9.37
C CYS A 87 -3.87 7.08 -8.83
N PRO A 88 -3.87 6.89 -7.49
CA PRO A 88 -4.34 5.64 -6.88
C PRO A 88 -5.86 5.54 -6.98
N MET A 89 -6.37 4.36 -7.36
CA MET A 89 -7.78 4.08 -7.62
C MET A 89 -8.20 2.77 -6.94
N GLU A 90 -9.25 2.85 -6.13
CA GLU A 90 -9.82 1.70 -5.41
C GLU A 90 -11.20 1.28 -5.94
N GLY A 91 -11.93 2.20 -6.61
CA GLY A 91 -13.28 2.00 -7.13
C GLY A 91 -13.35 1.15 -8.40
N LEU A 92 -12.87 -0.09 -8.32
CA LEU A 92 -12.72 -1.01 -9.46
C LEU A 92 -13.46 -2.34 -9.26
N ASP A 93 -13.82 -2.99 -10.37
CA ASP A 93 -14.35 -4.35 -10.39
C ASP A 93 -13.17 -5.35 -10.38
N GLN A 94 -12.84 -5.86 -9.19
CA GLN A 94 -11.67 -6.73 -9.02
C GLN A 94 -11.75 -7.99 -9.88
N ALA A 95 -12.93 -8.58 -10.05
CA ALA A 95 -13.09 -9.81 -10.83
C ALA A 95 -12.74 -9.58 -12.30
N LYS A 96 -13.20 -8.47 -12.89
CA LYS A 96 -12.85 -8.10 -14.27
C LYS A 96 -11.37 -7.78 -14.42
N VAL A 97 -10.75 -7.11 -13.45
CA VAL A 97 -9.31 -6.84 -13.50
C VAL A 97 -8.51 -8.15 -13.39
N LYS A 98 -8.91 -9.06 -12.50
CA LYS A 98 -8.30 -10.41 -12.40
C LYS A 98 -8.39 -11.17 -13.72
N GLN A 99 -9.56 -11.19 -14.34
CA GLN A 99 -9.76 -11.82 -15.64
C GLN A 99 -8.89 -11.19 -16.73
N ALA A 100 -8.86 -9.86 -16.82
CA ALA A 100 -8.13 -9.14 -17.86
C ALA A 100 -6.61 -9.32 -17.76
N LEU A 101 -6.08 -9.46 -16.54
CA LEU A 101 -4.64 -9.55 -16.27
C LEU A 101 -4.18 -10.99 -15.94
N GLY A 102 -5.07 -11.98 -15.98
CA GLY A 102 -4.75 -13.38 -15.66
C GLY A 102 -4.30 -13.58 -14.20
N ILE A 103 -4.84 -12.79 -13.26
CA ILE A 103 -4.46 -12.85 -11.85
C ILE A 103 -5.19 -14.02 -11.17
N PRO A 104 -4.48 -14.93 -10.49
CA PRO A 104 -5.11 -16.04 -9.78
C PRO A 104 -6.06 -15.56 -8.66
N ASP A 105 -7.11 -16.33 -8.39
CA ASP A 105 -8.15 -16.00 -7.40
C ASP A 105 -7.60 -15.73 -6.00
N ARG A 106 -6.47 -16.38 -5.66
CA ARG A 106 -5.74 -16.19 -4.40
C ARG A 106 -5.30 -14.73 -4.18
N TYR A 107 -5.17 -13.88 -5.18
CA TYR A 107 -4.72 -12.50 -4.95
C TYR A 107 -5.90 -11.54 -4.85
N SER A 108 -5.77 -10.52 -4.01
CA SER A 108 -6.73 -9.41 -3.95
C SER A 108 -6.10 -8.12 -4.48
N ILE A 109 -6.92 -7.22 -5.00
CA ILE A 109 -6.51 -5.98 -5.68
C ILE A 109 -6.99 -4.77 -4.86
N PRO A 110 -6.22 -4.33 -3.86
CA PRO A 110 -6.61 -3.19 -3.02
C PRO A 110 -6.53 -1.86 -3.78
N VAL A 111 -5.58 -1.70 -4.70
CA VAL A 111 -5.37 -0.44 -5.41
C VAL A 111 -4.73 -0.66 -6.79
N VAL A 112 -5.21 0.10 -7.77
CA VAL A 112 -4.56 0.28 -9.08
C VAL A 112 -4.03 1.71 -9.16
N VAL A 113 -2.80 1.88 -9.61
CA VAL A 113 -2.19 3.21 -9.75
C VAL A 113 -2.00 3.52 -11.22
N ALA A 114 -2.66 4.59 -11.69
CA ALA A 114 -2.32 5.20 -12.97
C ALA A 114 -1.04 6.02 -12.82
N LEU A 115 -0.12 5.90 -13.79
CA LEU A 115 1.18 6.57 -13.82
C LEU A 115 1.42 7.20 -15.19
N GLY A 116 1.92 8.43 -15.22
CA GLY A 116 2.32 9.10 -16.47
C GLY A 116 2.91 10.48 -16.23
N HIS A 117 3.15 11.22 -17.32
CA HIS A 117 3.54 12.62 -17.20
C HIS A 117 2.34 13.51 -16.90
N VAL A 118 2.57 14.60 -16.14
CA VAL A 118 1.52 15.57 -15.81
C VAL A 118 0.91 16.15 -17.08
N ASN A 119 -0.41 16.09 -17.20
CA ASN A 119 -1.15 16.90 -18.16
C ASN A 119 -1.48 18.26 -17.52
N PRO A 120 -0.89 19.38 -17.98
CA PRO A 120 -1.16 20.71 -17.41
C PRO A 120 -2.63 21.14 -17.51
N GLU A 121 -3.35 20.66 -18.53
CA GLU A 121 -4.77 20.98 -18.76
C GLU A 121 -5.71 20.24 -17.80
N ALA A 122 -5.27 19.09 -17.28
CA ALA A 122 -6.06 18.26 -16.35
C ALA A 122 -5.76 18.58 -14.88
N LYS A 123 -4.91 19.58 -14.59
CA LYS A 123 -4.54 19.91 -13.22
C LYS A 123 -5.75 20.51 -12.48
N PRO A 124 -6.16 19.96 -11.32
CA PRO A 124 -7.23 20.55 -10.53
C PRO A 124 -6.93 22.00 -10.17
N ALA A 125 -7.94 22.88 -10.27
CA ALA A 125 -7.80 24.30 -9.99
C ALA A 125 -7.40 24.59 -8.53
N LYS A 126 -7.74 23.69 -7.61
CA LYS A 126 -7.39 23.78 -6.19
C LYS A 126 -6.83 22.45 -5.70
N PRO A 127 -5.82 22.46 -4.81
CA PRO A 127 -5.39 21.27 -4.09
C PRO A 127 -6.53 20.65 -3.29
N SER A 128 -6.45 19.35 -3.06
CA SER A 128 -7.38 18.66 -2.16
C SER A 128 -7.18 19.17 -0.73
N VAL A 129 -8.29 19.44 -0.04
CA VAL A 129 -8.26 19.86 1.36
C VAL A 129 -7.84 18.71 2.28
N ARG A 130 -7.30 19.03 3.45
CA ARG A 130 -6.98 18.08 4.52
C ARG A 130 -7.55 18.61 5.84
N PHE A 131 -7.91 17.71 6.74
CA PHE A 131 -8.18 18.08 8.12
C PHE A 131 -6.94 18.74 8.73
N PRO A 132 -7.10 19.74 9.62
CA PRO A 132 -5.96 20.33 10.30
C PRO A 132 -5.29 19.29 11.21
N PRO A 133 -3.95 19.32 11.36
CA PRO A 133 -3.24 18.34 12.19
C PRO A 133 -3.78 18.22 13.62
N SER A 134 -4.27 19.32 14.20
CA SER A 134 -4.85 19.37 15.55
C SER A 134 -6.13 18.55 15.76
N GLU A 135 -6.77 18.10 14.66
CA GLU A 135 -7.95 17.22 14.68
C GLU A 135 -7.61 15.74 14.48
N ILE A 136 -6.42 15.44 13.96
CA ILE A 136 -6.01 14.07 13.59
C ILE A 136 -4.96 13.52 14.54
N PHE A 137 -4.05 14.37 15.03
CA PHE A 137 -2.96 14.00 15.90
C PHE A 137 -3.22 14.49 17.33
N PHE A 138 -3.04 13.60 18.30
CA PHE A 138 -3.33 13.85 19.71
C PHE A 138 -2.10 13.58 20.60
N ASP A 139 -1.99 14.31 21.71
CA ASP A 139 -0.90 14.19 22.69
C ASP A 139 -1.19 13.07 23.70
N GLY A 140 -0.69 11.86 23.44
CA GLY A 140 -0.75 10.72 24.34
C GLY A 140 -2.14 10.10 24.56
N LYS A 141 -3.23 10.87 24.49
CA LYS A 141 -4.62 10.43 24.63
C LYS A 141 -5.51 10.97 23.53
N PHE A 142 -6.45 10.16 23.06
CA PHE A 142 -7.43 10.56 22.05
C PHE A 142 -8.22 11.81 22.51
N GLY A 143 -8.38 12.78 21.61
CA GLY A 143 -9.05 14.05 21.88
C GLY A 143 -8.17 15.13 22.54
N GLN A 144 -6.98 14.80 23.02
CA GLN A 144 -6.05 15.79 23.57
C GLN A 144 -5.30 16.49 22.43
N SER A 145 -5.80 17.65 22.02
CA SER A 145 -5.30 18.35 20.83
C SER A 145 -3.84 18.79 20.95
N LEU A 146 -3.11 18.72 19.82
CA LEU A 146 -1.73 19.19 19.68
C LEU A 146 -1.61 20.70 19.40
N LYS A 147 -2.67 21.52 19.53
CA LYS A 147 -2.63 22.97 19.24
C LYS A 147 -1.40 23.67 19.83
N LYS A 148 -1.04 23.35 21.08
CA LYS A 148 0.16 23.87 21.77
C LYS A 148 1.48 23.70 20.98
N PHE A 149 1.59 22.71 20.09
CA PHE A 149 2.78 22.48 19.27
C PHE A 149 2.77 23.24 17.93
N PHE A 150 1.62 23.76 17.51
CA PHE A 150 1.45 24.48 16.24
C PHE A 150 1.30 25.99 16.43
N ASP A 151 1.04 26.46 17.66
CA ASP A 151 0.89 27.87 18.01
C ASP A 151 2.24 28.59 18.30
N GLU A 152 3.37 27.88 18.36
CA GLU A 152 4.71 28.43 18.65
C GLU A 152 5.52 28.86 17.40
N LYS A 153 4.89 29.53 16.42
CA LYS A 153 5.62 30.14 15.29
C LYS A 153 5.50 31.65 15.23
#